data_AF-A0A955WZC2-F1
#
_entry.id   AF-A0A955WZC2-F1
#
_cell.length_a   1.000
_cell.length_b   1.000
_cell.length_c   1.000
_cell.angle_alpha   90.00
_cell.angle_beta   90.00
_cell.angle_gamma   90.00
#
_symmetry.space_group_name_H-M   'P 1'
#
loop_
_entity.id
_entity.type
_entity.pdbx_description
1 polymer ?
#
loop_
_entity_poly.entity_id
_entity_poly.type
_entity_poly.pdbx_seq_one_letter_code
_entity_poly.pdbx_strand_id
1 'polypeptide(L)'
;MAKQGATKNRGNKKPKSERKRAKAKAAPPEIGADGDLRTVPLHLKAWREDGVEEASAVLLGMGRDASFQVLQAAEGSGDEELIAFARRLAALPPQVDTNLHALRAEAVAQRIAEAAEAPQVGEAGPVTAKGGAVGLFDPARVQDDLAKGGRPRRDEARIRAGDVLWLGLPSADPTEVRLHLGPPPAGQPTRRARLKVTSGVVFVGPPEASDGPRLGTVRIDPFHTALDEHLAAGALLRLKAGVYAVHAHLAADGGLEVHLSPDPEPKAALDVSASTLAQVPRAE
;
A
#
# COMPACT_ATOMS: atom_id res chain seq x y z
N MET A 1 67.63 58.63 -56.01
CA MET A 1 67.42 57.20 -56.29
C MET A 1 67.21 56.48 -54.97
N ALA A 2 66.04 55.89 -54.78
CA ALA A 2 65.49 55.49 -53.48
C ALA A 2 65.84 54.03 -53.11
N LYS A 3 66.05 53.81 -51.81
CA LYS A 3 66.34 52.54 -51.13
C LYS A 3 65.10 51.63 -51.07
N GLN A 4 65.29 50.31 -51.15
CA GLN A 4 64.33 49.32 -50.65
C GLN A 4 64.95 48.52 -49.51
N GLY A 5 64.28 48.57 -48.36
CA GLY A 5 64.53 47.78 -47.16
C GLY A 5 63.39 46.80 -46.92
N ALA A 6 63.70 45.72 -46.22
CA ALA A 6 62.82 44.62 -45.87
C ALA A 6 61.77 44.98 -44.81
N THR A 7 60.61 44.31 -44.80
CA THR A 7 59.86 44.07 -43.54
C THR A 7 58.79 42.94 -43.63
N LYS A 8 59.07 41.89 -42.84
CA LYS A 8 58.21 41.02 -41.99
C LYS A 8 56.69 40.93 -42.19
N ASN A 9 56.25 39.69 -42.43
CA ASN A 9 54.89 39.16 -42.24
C ASN A 9 54.56 38.91 -40.74
N ARG A 10 53.42 39.42 -40.25
CA ARG A 10 52.71 38.90 -39.06
C ARG A 10 51.20 38.89 -39.35
N GLY A 11 50.67 37.69 -39.55
CA GLY A 11 49.24 37.42 -39.72
C GLY A 11 48.49 37.44 -38.38
N ASN A 12 47.38 38.17 -38.38
CA ASN A 12 46.54 38.52 -37.25
C ASN A 12 45.59 37.37 -36.87
N LYS A 13 45.51 37.01 -35.57
CA LYS A 13 44.54 36.04 -35.03
C LYS A 13 43.15 36.69 -34.94
N LYS A 14 42.14 36.10 -35.58
CA LYS A 14 40.71 36.44 -35.36
C LYS A 14 40.17 35.74 -34.10
N PRO A 15 39.37 36.39 -33.25
CA PRO A 15 38.72 35.75 -32.11
C PRO A 15 37.45 34.99 -32.54
N LYS A 16 37.26 33.80 -31.94
CA LYS A 16 36.05 32.98 -32.05
C LYS A 16 34.87 33.73 -31.42
N SER A 17 33.89 34.10 -32.24
CA SER A 17 32.61 34.64 -31.83
C SER A 17 31.84 33.63 -30.97
N GLU A 18 31.40 34.13 -29.81
CA GLU A 18 30.50 33.49 -28.86
C GLU A 18 29.25 32.92 -29.52
N ARG A 19 29.05 31.61 -29.45
CA ARG A 19 27.74 30.98 -29.61
C ARG A 19 26.93 31.23 -28.33
N LYS A 20 26.31 32.40 -28.20
CA LYS A 20 25.19 32.60 -27.28
C LYS A 20 23.99 31.82 -27.82
N ARG A 21 23.81 30.57 -27.35
CA ARG A 21 22.51 29.89 -27.40
C ARG A 21 21.59 30.63 -26.45
N ALA A 22 20.70 31.45 -26.99
CA ALA A 22 19.51 31.89 -26.29
C ALA A 22 18.65 30.64 -26.03
N LYS A 23 18.74 30.06 -24.83
CA LYS A 23 17.66 29.22 -24.30
C LYS A 23 16.47 30.16 -24.12
N ALA A 24 15.50 30.07 -25.03
CA ALA A 24 14.18 30.65 -24.78
C ALA A 24 13.70 30.09 -23.45
N LYS A 25 13.49 30.97 -22.48
CA LYS A 25 12.94 30.64 -21.17
C LYS A 25 11.46 30.31 -21.43
N ALA A 26 11.19 29.06 -21.81
CA ALA A 26 9.83 28.56 -21.85
C ALA A 26 9.22 28.85 -20.47
N ALA A 27 8.02 29.42 -20.45
CA ALA A 27 7.27 29.54 -19.21
C ALA A 27 7.23 28.14 -18.58
N PRO A 28 7.48 28.00 -17.26
CA PRO A 28 7.32 26.72 -16.61
C PRO A 28 5.93 26.19 -16.98
N PRO A 29 5.78 24.91 -17.36
CA PRO A 29 4.45 24.33 -17.45
C PRO A 29 3.70 24.67 -16.15
N GLU A 30 2.40 24.97 -16.23
CA GLU A 30 1.55 25.00 -15.04
C GLU A 30 1.53 23.58 -14.48
N ILE A 31 2.54 23.26 -13.69
CA ILE A 31 2.62 22.00 -12.99
C ILE A 31 1.62 22.14 -11.84
N GLY A 32 0.77 21.12 -11.66
CA GLY A 32 -0.32 21.14 -10.67
C GLY A 32 0.16 21.48 -9.25
N ALA A 33 -0.78 21.59 -8.31
CA ALA A 33 -0.48 21.96 -6.93
C ALA A 33 0.76 21.22 -6.37
N ASP A 34 1.64 21.95 -5.67
CA ASP A 34 2.99 21.53 -5.26
C ASP A 34 3.08 20.22 -4.43
N GLY A 35 1.94 19.61 -4.06
CA GLY A 35 1.84 18.36 -3.32
C GLY A 35 1.02 17.24 -4.00
N ASP A 36 0.59 17.40 -5.27
CA ASP A 36 -0.09 16.32 -5.99
C ASP A 36 0.92 15.29 -6.49
N LEU A 37 0.97 14.10 -5.88
CA LEU A 37 1.90 13.04 -6.25
C LEU A 37 1.66 12.50 -7.67
N ARG A 38 0.50 12.75 -8.30
CA ARG A 38 0.25 12.40 -9.71
C ARG A 38 1.11 13.21 -10.68
N THR A 39 1.69 14.34 -10.24
CA THR A 39 2.54 15.19 -11.08
C THR A 39 4.02 14.79 -11.02
N VAL A 40 4.42 13.85 -10.16
CA VAL A 40 5.83 13.42 -10.03
C VAL A 40 6.46 13.05 -11.37
N PRO A 41 5.81 12.27 -12.28
CA PRO A 41 6.36 11.99 -13.59
C PRO A 41 6.60 13.25 -14.45
N LEU A 42 5.73 14.26 -14.33
CA LEU A 42 5.87 15.54 -15.05
C LEU A 42 7.06 16.34 -14.52
N HIS A 43 7.24 16.41 -13.20
CA HIS A 43 8.39 17.07 -12.58
C HIS A 43 9.71 16.36 -12.90
N LEU A 44 9.72 15.02 -12.92
CA LEU A 44 10.89 14.25 -13.32
C LEU A 44 11.31 14.55 -14.75
N LYS A 45 10.33 14.56 -15.67
CA LYS A 45 10.56 14.91 -17.07
C LYS A 45 11.10 16.33 -17.20
N ALA A 46 10.46 17.31 -16.56
CA ALA A 46 10.89 18.71 -16.61
C ALA A 46 12.32 18.90 -16.08
N TRP A 47 12.69 18.17 -15.02
CA TRP A 47 14.05 18.23 -14.48
C TRP A 47 15.08 17.53 -15.37
N ARG A 48 14.84 16.27 -15.74
CA ARG A 48 15.82 15.43 -16.44
C ARG A 48 15.94 15.73 -17.92
N GLU A 49 14.83 15.99 -18.59
CA GLU A 49 14.79 16.20 -20.05
C GLU A 49 14.88 17.69 -20.41
N ASP A 50 14.13 18.54 -19.71
CA ASP A 50 14.02 19.97 -20.05
C ASP A 50 15.03 20.85 -19.29
N GLY A 51 15.68 20.31 -18.25
CA GLY A 51 16.68 21.00 -17.43
C GLY A 51 16.07 22.12 -16.58
N VAL A 52 14.83 21.96 -16.13
CA VAL A 52 14.12 22.87 -15.23
C VAL A 52 14.48 22.53 -13.80
N GLU A 53 15.43 23.27 -13.22
CA GLU A 53 15.94 23.02 -11.87
C GLU A 53 14.85 23.18 -10.79
N GLU A 54 13.87 24.06 -11.02
CA GLU A 54 12.73 24.27 -10.11
C GLU A 54 11.90 23.00 -9.92
N ALA A 55 11.84 22.10 -10.92
CA ALA A 55 11.13 20.84 -10.79
C ALA A 55 11.79 19.89 -9.78
N SER A 56 13.11 19.93 -9.63
CA SER A 56 13.82 19.18 -8.59
C SER A 56 13.50 19.71 -7.19
N ALA A 57 13.29 21.02 -7.05
CA ALA A 57 12.91 21.65 -5.78
C ALA A 57 11.50 21.23 -5.34
N VAL A 58 10.55 21.11 -6.28
CA VAL A 58 9.21 20.59 -5.99
C VAL A 58 9.28 19.12 -5.52
N LEU A 59 10.05 18.28 -6.22
CA LEU A 59 10.25 16.89 -5.79
C LEU A 59 10.90 16.80 -4.40
N LEU A 60 11.87 17.66 -4.10
CA LEU A 60 12.46 17.78 -2.76
C LEU A 60 11.45 18.24 -1.70
N GLY A 61 10.51 19.11 -2.07
CA GLY A 61 9.40 19.55 -1.22
C GLY A 61 8.45 18.40 -0.88
N MET A 62 8.10 17.57 -1.87
CA MET A 62 7.32 16.34 -1.65
C MET A 62 8.10 15.28 -0.85
N GLY A 63 9.44 15.31 -0.93
CA GLY A 63 10.34 14.49 -0.12
C GLY A 63 10.06 12.99 -0.26
N ARG A 64 9.96 12.30 0.88
CA ARG A 64 9.79 10.85 0.96
C ARG A 64 8.56 10.35 0.19
N ASP A 65 7.50 11.13 0.09
CA ASP A 65 6.26 10.69 -0.55
C ASP A 65 6.39 10.58 -2.09
N ALA A 66 7.30 11.35 -2.69
CA ALA A 66 7.62 11.23 -4.11
C ALA A 66 8.69 10.14 -4.40
N SER A 67 9.48 9.75 -3.38
CA SER A 67 10.67 8.91 -3.56
C SER A 67 10.44 7.61 -4.33
N PHE A 68 9.30 6.96 -4.14
CA PHE A 68 8.98 5.69 -4.81
C PHE A 68 8.77 5.84 -6.31
N GLN A 69 7.98 6.83 -6.73
CA GLN A 69 7.73 7.07 -8.16
C GLN A 69 9.02 7.48 -8.88
N VAL A 70 9.89 8.24 -8.21
CA VAL A 70 11.25 8.52 -8.71
C VAL A 70 12.06 7.25 -8.84
N LEU A 71 12.02 6.35 -7.84
CA LEU A 71 12.74 5.08 -7.88
C LEU A 71 12.23 4.18 -9.02
N GLN A 72 10.92 4.06 -9.24
CA GLN A 72 10.36 3.30 -10.35
C GLN A 72 10.85 3.83 -11.71
N ALA A 73 10.85 5.15 -11.89
CA ALA A 73 11.38 5.77 -13.11
C ALA A 73 12.88 5.49 -13.29
N ALA A 74 13.64 5.48 -12.19
CA ALA A 74 15.07 5.16 -12.18
C ALA A 74 15.33 3.68 -12.51
N GLU A 75 14.58 2.75 -11.91
CA GLU A 75 14.68 1.30 -12.19
C GLU A 75 14.33 0.98 -13.64
N GLY A 76 13.33 1.66 -14.21
CA GLY A 76 12.95 1.49 -15.62
C GLY A 76 13.99 2.01 -16.62
N SER A 77 14.85 2.96 -16.21
CA SER A 77 15.85 3.59 -17.06
C SER A 77 17.30 3.16 -16.75
N GLY A 78 17.55 2.54 -15.60
CA GLY A 78 18.89 2.23 -15.11
C GLY A 78 19.70 3.48 -14.71
N ASP A 79 19.03 4.59 -14.40
CA ASP A 79 19.68 5.88 -14.12
C ASP A 79 20.14 5.96 -12.65
N GLU A 80 21.43 5.75 -12.41
CA GLU A 80 22.06 5.80 -11.08
C GLU A 80 21.91 7.15 -10.38
N GLU A 81 21.85 8.26 -11.12
CA GLU A 81 21.61 9.58 -10.52
C GLU A 81 20.19 9.70 -9.97
N LEU A 82 19.20 9.16 -10.71
CA LEU A 82 17.83 9.09 -10.23
C LEU A 82 17.68 8.12 -9.06
N ILE A 83 18.41 7.00 -9.03
CA ILE A 83 18.44 6.10 -7.87
C ILE A 83 18.98 6.84 -6.64
N ALA A 84 20.11 7.54 -6.78
CA ALA A 84 20.68 8.34 -5.69
C ALA A 84 19.72 9.45 -5.23
N PHE A 85 19.04 10.11 -6.17
CA PHE A 85 18.05 11.13 -5.86
C PHE A 85 16.82 10.55 -5.14
N ALA A 86 16.28 9.42 -5.58
CA ALA A 86 15.20 8.72 -4.90
C ALA A 86 15.57 8.34 -3.46
N ARG A 87 16.79 7.83 -3.24
CA ARG A 87 17.31 7.54 -1.89
C ARG A 87 17.41 8.80 -1.03
N ARG A 88 17.83 9.93 -1.62
CA ARG A 88 17.84 11.22 -0.94
C ARG A 88 16.43 11.67 -0.56
N LEU A 89 15.47 11.57 -1.47
CA LEU A 89 14.07 11.88 -1.21
C LEU A 89 13.51 11.02 -0.06
N ALA A 90 13.79 9.72 -0.06
CA ALA A 90 13.34 8.80 0.99
C ALA A 90 13.81 9.19 2.40
N ALA A 91 14.95 9.87 2.51
CA ALA A 91 15.50 10.36 3.78
C ALA A 91 14.91 11.72 4.22
N LEU A 92 14.16 12.41 3.36
CA LEU A 92 13.61 13.74 3.64
C LEU A 92 12.12 13.63 4.00
N PRO A 93 11.67 14.13 5.17
CA PRO A 93 10.25 14.23 5.43
C PRO A 93 9.59 15.20 4.43
N PRO A 94 8.33 14.96 4.02
CA PRO A 94 7.60 15.91 3.17
C PRO A 94 7.53 17.28 3.85
N GLN A 95 7.81 18.34 3.07
CA GLN A 95 7.76 19.74 3.50
C GLN A 95 6.48 20.44 3.04
N VAL A 96 5.73 19.81 2.15
CA VAL A 96 4.44 20.25 1.64
C VAL A 96 3.40 19.18 1.93
N ASP A 97 2.15 19.58 2.12
CA ASP A 97 1.04 18.64 2.28
C ASP A 97 0.83 17.90 0.95
N THR A 98 1.02 16.57 0.97
CA THR A 98 0.84 15.73 -0.21
C THR A 98 -0.56 15.09 -0.23
N ASN A 99 -1.03 14.71 -1.40
CA ASN A 99 -2.27 13.93 -1.54
C ASN A 99 -2.08 12.41 -1.34
N LEU A 100 -0.98 11.96 -0.70
CA LEU A 100 -0.66 10.55 -0.51
C LEU A 100 -1.82 9.75 0.13
N HIS A 101 -2.40 10.29 1.21
CA HIS A 101 -3.48 9.61 1.92
C HIS A 101 -4.74 9.47 1.05
N ALA A 102 -5.08 10.51 0.29
CA ALA A 102 -6.22 10.48 -0.63
C ALA A 102 -6.01 9.45 -1.74
N LEU A 103 -4.82 9.40 -2.35
CA LEU A 103 -4.47 8.42 -3.37
C LEU A 103 -4.57 6.98 -2.86
N ARG A 104 -4.08 6.72 -1.64
CA ARG A 104 -4.18 5.40 -1.03
C ARG A 104 -5.62 5.04 -0.68
N ALA A 105 -6.41 5.99 -0.21
CA ALA A 105 -7.82 5.78 0.05
C ALA A 105 -8.59 5.44 -1.24
N GLU A 106 -8.29 6.14 -2.35
CA GLU A 106 -8.81 5.82 -3.69
C GLU A 106 -8.41 4.41 -4.13
N ALA A 107 -7.15 4.02 -3.95
CA ALA A 107 -6.66 2.68 -4.29
C ALA A 107 -7.39 1.57 -3.51
N VAL A 108 -7.57 1.73 -2.19
CA VAL A 108 -8.37 0.79 -1.38
C VAL A 108 -9.81 0.71 -1.90
N ALA A 109 -10.44 1.85 -2.19
CA ALA A 109 -11.80 1.88 -2.71
C ALA A 109 -11.89 1.16 -4.08
N GLN A 110 -10.89 1.34 -4.95
CA GLN A 110 -10.81 0.63 -6.22
C GLN A 110 -10.70 -0.89 -6.00
N ARG A 111 -9.86 -1.37 -5.07
CA ARG A 111 -9.76 -2.81 -4.77
C ARG A 111 -11.06 -3.40 -4.23
N ILE A 112 -11.80 -2.64 -3.42
CA ILE A 112 -13.12 -3.04 -2.94
C ILE A 112 -14.10 -3.15 -4.13
N ALA A 113 -14.07 -2.20 -5.06
CA ALA A 113 -14.93 -2.22 -6.24
C ALA A 113 -14.57 -3.40 -7.18
N GLU A 114 -13.29 -3.67 -7.41
CA GLU A 114 -12.80 -4.82 -8.19
C GLU A 114 -13.21 -6.15 -7.55
N ALA A 115 -13.28 -6.21 -6.21
CA ALA A 115 -13.72 -7.40 -5.48
C ALA A 115 -15.23 -7.70 -5.62
N ALA A 116 -16.00 -6.88 -6.33
CA ALA A 116 -17.38 -7.20 -6.73
C ALA A 116 -17.47 -8.46 -7.62
N GLU A 117 -16.37 -8.81 -8.30
CA GLU A 117 -16.22 -10.01 -9.12
C GLU A 117 -15.50 -11.16 -8.39
N ALA A 118 -15.14 -10.98 -7.11
CA ALA A 118 -14.46 -12.02 -6.34
C ALA A 118 -15.38 -13.21 -6.02
N PRO A 119 -14.84 -14.39 -5.69
CA PRO A 119 -15.64 -15.53 -5.26
C PRO A 119 -16.50 -15.22 -4.04
N GLN A 120 -17.71 -15.77 -3.99
CA GLN A 120 -18.58 -15.68 -2.82
C GLN A 120 -18.03 -16.56 -1.69
N VAL A 121 -18.17 -16.11 -0.43
CA VAL A 121 -17.88 -16.96 0.72
C VAL A 121 -18.74 -18.23 0.65
N GLY A 122 -18.10 -19.40 0.79
CA GLY A 122 -18.71 -20.73 0.64
C GLY A 122 -18.58 -21.33 -0.76
N GLU A 123 -18.32 -20.50 -1.79
CA GLU A 123 -17.97 -20.95 -3.16
C GLU A 123 -16.47 -20.86 -3.42
N ALA A 124 -15.78 -20.00 -2.66
CA ALA A 124 -14.33 -19.92 -2.67
C ALA A 124 -13.70 -21.24 -2.16
N GLY A 125 -12.63 -21.68 -2.83
CA GLY A 125 -11.76 -22.72 -2.28
C GLY A 125 -11.05 -22.26 -0.99
N PRO A 126 -10.30 -23.16 -0.33
CA PRO A 126 -9.52 -22.82 0.85
C PRO A 126 -8.55 -21.65 0.57
N VAL A 127 -8.47 -20.71 1.51
CA VAL A 127 -7.51 -19.60 1.48
C VAL A 127 -6.30 -19.97 2.33
N THR A 128 -5.10 -20.00 1.76
CA THR A 128 -3.88 -20.27 2.54
C THR A 128 -3.44 -19.02 3.28
N ALA A 129 -3.56 -19.00 4.61
CA ALA A 129 -2.99 -17.97 5.45
C ALA A 129 -1.60 -18.39 5.94
N LYS A 130 -0.61 -17.49 5.89
CA LYS A 130 0.75 -17.74 6.37
C LYS A 130 0.97 -17.08 7.74
N GLY A 131 1.54 -17.80 8.70
CA GLY A 131 1.90 -17.25 10.01
C GLY A 131 0.95 -17.66 11.14
N GLY A 132 1.23 -17.17 12.35
CA GLY A 132 0.58 -17.64 13.59
C GLY A 132 -0.84 -17.11 13.83
N ALA A 133 -1.48 -16.49 12.83
CA ALA A 133 -2.84 -15.99 12.95
C ALA A 133 -3.51 -15.78 11.59
N VAL A 134 -4.84 -15.66 11.61
CA VAL A 134 -5.69 -15.29 10.47
C VAL A 134 -6.50 -14.04 10.80
N GLY A 135 -6.48 -13.07 9.90
CA GLY A 135 -7.25 -11.83 9.95
C GLY A 135 -8.50 -11.90 9.09
N LEU A 136 -9.61 -11.39 9.63
CA LEU A 136 -10.82 -11.12 8.85
C LEU A 136 -11.27 -9.68 9.10
N PHE A 137 -11.49 -8.91 8.04
CA PHE A 137 -12.01 -7.54 8.14
C PHE A 137 -12.71 -7.11 6.85
N ASP A 138 -13.61 -6.13 6.94
CA ASP A 138 -14.11 -5.39 5.78
C ASP A 138 -13.15 -4.23 5.47
N PRO A 139 -12.48 -4.22 4.30
CA PRO A 139 -11.52 -3.16 3.96
C PRO A 139 -12.11 -1.74 4.01
N ALA A 140 -13.41 -1.56 3.75
CA ALA A 140 -14.05 -0.25 3.84
C ALA A 140 -14.09 0.29 5.27
N ARG A 141 -14.23 -0.59 6.28
CA ARG A 141 -14.30 -0.19 7.70
C ARG A 141 -12.95 0.21 8.28
N VAL A 142 -11.87 -0.25 7.64
CA VAL A 142 -10.48 0.01 8.02
C VAL A 142 -9.72 0.78 6.95
N GLN A 143 -10.43 1.44 6.02
CA GLN A 143 -9.84 2.14 4.88
C GLN A 143 -8.83 3.20 5.31
N ASP A 144 -9.16 3.98 6.36
CA ASP A 144 -8.26 5.01 6.87
C ASP A 144 -6.96 4.42 7.44
N ASP A 145 -7.05 3.26 8.10
CA ASP A 145 -5.89 2.54 8.65
C ASP A 145 -5.02 1.97 7.52
N LEU A 146 -5.67 1.41 6.49
CA LEU A 146 -5.02 0.95 5.25
C LEU A 146 -4.35 2.12 4.50
N ALA A 147 -4.97 3.29 4.44
CA ALA A 147 -4.42 4.45 3.75
C ALA A 147 -3.25 5.10 4.51
N LYS A 148 -3.36 5.22 5.84
CA LYS A 148 -2.33 5.85 6.69
C LYS A 148 -1.13 4.94 6.95
N GLY A 149 -1.40 3.75 7.45
CA GLY A 149 -0.39 2.83 7.96
C GLY A 149 -0.18 1.60 7.10
N GLY A 150 -0.99 1.42 6.05
CA GLY A 150 -1.04 0.19 5.27
C GLY A 150 -1.77 -0.94 5.99
N ARG A 151 -2.19 -0.77 7.26
CA ARG A 151 -2.47 -1.88 8.16
C ARG A 151 -3.67 -1.58 9.06
N PRO A 152 -4.68 -2.46 9.15
CA PRO A 152 -5.67 -2.39 10.21
C PRO A 152 -4.98 -2.61 11.56
N ARG A 153 -5.18 -1.70 12.51
CA ARG A 153 -4.61 -1.89 13.85
C ARG A 153 -5.37 -2.97 14.60
N ARG A 154 -4.62 -3.87 15.22
CA ARG A 154 -5.15 -4.79 16.23
C ARG A 154 -5.32 -4.06 17.54
N ASP A 155 -6.38 -3.27 17.66
CA ASP A 155 -6.77 -2.67 18.92
C ASP A 155 -8.11 -3.18 19.41
N GLU A 156 -8.29 -3.11 20.73
CA GLU A 156 -9.47 -3.63 21.41
C GLU A 156 -10.76 -2.93 20.96
N ALA A 157 -10.69 -1.65 20.58
CA ALA A 157 -11.86 -0.90 20.14
C ALA A 157 -12.38 -1.40 18.79
N ARG A 158 -11.48 -1.62 17.81
CA ARG A 158 -11.80 -2.18 16.49
C ARG A 158 -12.36 -3.59 16.59
N ILE A 159 -11.76 -4.40 17.46
CA ILE A 159 -12.21 -5.77 17.71
C ILE A 159 -13.61 -5.78 18.33
N ARG A 160 -13.84 -4.98 19.40
CA ARG A 160 -15.17 -4.85 20.01
C ARG A 160 -16.20 -4.29 19.05
N ALA A 161 -15.79 -3.39 18.16
CA ALA A 161 -16.65 -2.88 17.11
C ALA A 161 -16.99 -3.93 16.04
N GLY A 162 -16.22 -5.03 15.95
CA GLY A 162 -16.34 -6.04 14.91
C GLY A 162 -15.73 -5.59 13.58
N ASP A 163 -14.86 -4.58 13.58
CA ASP A 163 -14.20 -4.08 12.37
C ASP A 163 -13.09 -5.02 11.92
N VAL A 164 -12.41 -5.66 12.88
CA VAL A 164 -11.29 -6.57 12.66
C VAL A 164 -11.43 -7.78 13.58
N LEU A 165 -11.22 -8.97 13.02
CA LEU A 165 -11.11 -10.22 13.76
C LEU A 165 -9.71 -10.81 13.59
N TRP A 166 -9.15 -11.33 14.68
CA TRP A 166 -7.83 -11.93 14.73
C TRP A 166 -7.93 -13.32 15.37
N LEU A 167 -7.70 -14.37 14.59
CA LEU A 167 -7.78 -15.76 15.02
C LEU A 167 -6.37 -16.32 15.20
N GLY A 168 -5.97 -16.58 16.45
CA GLY A 168 -4.63 -17.11 16.75
C GLY A 168 -4.50 -18.60 16.42
N LEU A 169 -3.42 -18.97 15.74
CA LEU A 169 -3.09 -20.34 15.34
C LEU A 169 -2.01 -20.94 16.26
N PRO A 170 -1.98 -22.27 16.43
CA PRO A 170 -1.04 -22.94 17.33
C PRO A 170 0.39 -22.98 16.79
N SER A 171 0.58 -22.88 15.46
CA SER A 171 1.89 -22.76 14.81
C SER A 171 1.88 -21.62 13.78
N ALA A 172 3.07 -21.23 13.33
CA ALA A 172 3.23 -20.23 12.27
C ALA A 172 3.20 -20.84 10.85
N ASP A 173 2.89 -22.13 10.74
CA ASP A 173 2.87 -22.84 9.47
C ASP A 173 1.72 -22.35 8.59
N PRO A 174 1.86 -22.45 7.24
CA PRO A 174 0.76 -22.17 6.33
C PRO A 174 -0.47 -22.99 6.72
N THR A 175 -1.58 -22.31 6.98
CA THR A 175 -2.83 -22.91 7.41
C THR A 175 -3.90 -22.66 6.35
N GLU A 176 -4.57 -23.72 5.91
CA GLU A 176 -5.74 -23.60 5.04
C GLU A 176 -6.92 -23.06 5.84
N VAL A 177 -7.53 -21.98 5.36
CA VAL A 177 -8.71 -21.36 5.94
C VAL A 177 -9.91 -21.67 5.05
N ARG A 178 -10.90 -22.35 5.61
CA ARG A 178 -12.14 -22.71 4.91
C ARG A 178 -13.27 -21.89 5.51
N LEU A 179 -13.99 -21.16 4.66
CA LEU A 179 -15.07 -20.28 5.08
C LEU A 179 -16.42 -20.84 4.66
N HIS A 180 -17.32 -20.94 5.63
CA HIS A 180 -18.66 -21.47 5.47
C HIS A 180 -19.70 -20.42 5.81
N LEU A 181 -20.81 -20.42 5.08
CA LEU A 181 -22.00 -19.67 5.47
C LEU A 181 -22.92 -20.57 6.30
N GLY A 182 -23.28 -20.11 7.49
CA GLY A 182 -24.15 -20.84 8.42
C GLY A 182 -23.51 -21.06 9.80
N PRO A 183 -24.24 -21.70 10.72
CA PRO A 183 -23.72 -22.08 12.03
C PRO A 183 -22.69 -23.23 11.91
N PRO A 184 -21.78 -23.39 12.89
CA PRO A 184 -20.91 -24.55 12.95
C PRO A 184 -21.71 -25.84 13.24
N PRO A 185 -21.14 -27.03 12.94
CA PRO A 185 -21.68 -28.31 13.37
C PRO A 185 -22.03 -28.35 14.87
N ALA A 186 -23.14 -28.99 15.21
CA ALA A 186 -23.61 -29.06 16.59
C ALA A 186 -22.59 -29.78 17.49
N GLY A 187 -22.36 -29.22 18.68
CA GLY A 187 -21.43 -29.78 19.67
C GLY A 187 -19.95 -29.46 19.42
N GLN A 188 -19.62 -28.76 18.33
CA GLN A 188 -18.23 -28.41 18.03
C GLN A 188 -17.76 -27.23 18.89
N PRO A 189 -16.63 -27.36 19.61
CA PRO A 189 -16.08 -26.26 20.39
C PRO A 189 -15.63 -25.16 19.42
N THR A 190 -16.31 -24.02 19.45
CA THR A 190 -16.00 -22.89 18.56
C THR A 190 -15.73 -21.64 19.37
N ARG A 191 -14.81 -20.81 18.85
CA ARG A 191 -14.64 -19.45 19.34
C ARG A 191 -15.66 -18.56 18.66
N ARG A 192 -16.45 -17.82 19.44
CA ARG A 192 -17.41 -16.85 18.93
C ARG A 192 -16.83 -15.45 18.96
N ALA A 193 -16.85 -14.79 17.81
CA ALA A 193 -16.54 -13.37 17.67
C ALA A 193 -17.58 -12.70 16.74
N ARG A 194 -17.37 -11.42 16.43
CA ARG A 194 -18.25 -10.66 15.54
C ARG A 194 -17.45 -9.96 14.47
N LEU A 195 -18.01 -9.96 13.26
CA LEU A 195 -17.50 -9.26 12.10
C LEU A 195 -18.60 -8.40 11.49
N LYS A 196 -18.32 -7.12 11.24
CA LYS A 196 -19.22 -6.21 10.54
C LYS A 196 -18.75 -6.03 9.11
N VAL A 197 -19.66 -6.21 8.17
CA VAL A 197 -19.42 -6.06 6.74
C VAL A 197 -20.40 -5.02 6.20
N THR A 198 -19.85 -3.98 5.60
CA THR A 198 -20.57 -2.84 5.02
C THR A 198 -20.36 -2.73 3.52
N SER A 199 -19.18 -3.09 3.01
CA SER A 199 -18.85 -3.01 1.58
C SER A 199 -19.42 -4.15 0.74
N GLY A 200 -19.83 -5.25 1.38
CA GLY A 200 -20.14 -6.49 0.66
C GLY A 200 -18.91 -7.38 0.41
N VAL A 201 -17.76 -7.03 0.98
CA VAL A 201 -16.48 -7.72 0.79
C VAL A 201 -15.82 -7.95 2.15
N VAL A 202 -15.16 -9.11 2.29
CA VAL A 202 -14.30 -9.43 3.43
C VAL A 202 -12.92 -9.83 2.93
N PHE A 203 -11.89 -9.30 3.56
CA PHE A 203 -10.53 -9.81 3.41
C PHE A 203 -10.32 -10.98 4.37
N VAL A 204 -9.69 -12.05 3.88
CA VAL A 204 -9.21 -13.19 4.67
C VAL A 204 -7.75 -13.43 4.35
N GLY A 205 -6.91 -13.51 5.36
CA GLY A 205 -5.49 -13.79 5.12
C GLY A 205 -4.66 -13.61 6.37
N PRO A 206 -3.33 -13.61 6.24
CA PRO A 206 -2.46 -13.28 7.35
C PRO A 206 -2.81 -11.87 7.84
N PRO A 207 -2.98 -11.66 9.15
CA PRO A 207 -3.25 -10.34 9.68
C PRO A 207 -1.94 -9.51 9.84
N GLU A 208 -0.86 -10.05 9.27
CA GLU A 208 0.55 -9.72 9.34
C GLU A 208 1.26 -9.85 10.71
N ALA A 209 2.50 -10.34 10.61
CA ALA A 209 3.44 -10.46 11.72
C ALA A 209 3.79 -9.06 12.25
N SER A 210 3.86 -8.94 13.57
CA SER A 210 4.28 -7.75 14.32
C SER A 210 5.62 -7.12 13.90
N ASP A 211 6.38 -7.78 13.03
CA ASP A 211 7.78 -7.49 12.71
C ASP A 211 8.05 -7.29 11.21
N GLY A 212 7.03 -6.91 10.44
CA GLY A 212 7.23 -6.39 9.08
C GLY A 212 8.11 -5.12 9.10
N PRO A 213 8.92 -4.88 8.07
CA PRO A 213 10.07 -4.03 8.22
C PRO A 213 9.64 -2.55 8.36
N ARG A 214 10.28 -1.85 9.30
CA ARG A 214 9.94 -0.46 9.68
C ARG A 214 10.02 0.46 8.46
N LEU A 215 9.27 1.58 8.52
CA LEU A 215 9.12 2.69 7.55
C LEU A 215 10.33 3.10 6.66
N GLY A 216 11.55 2.63 6.92
CA GLY A 216 12.72 2.75 6.03
C GLY A 216 12.89 1.64 4.98
N THR A 217 11.94 0.71 4.87
CA THR A 217 11.93 -0.40 3.88
C THR A 217 10.58 -0.58 3.18
N VAL A 218 9.55 0.14 3.65
CA VAL A 218 8.22 0.13 3.03
C VAL A 218 8.31 0.93 1.74
N ARG A 219 7.99 0.30 0.61
CA ARG A 219 7.73 0.97 -0.65
C ARG A 219 6.59 1.97 -0.42
N ILE A 220 6.88 3.27 -0.42
CA ILE A 220 5.85 4.32 -0.30
C ILE A 220 5.29 4.56 -1.69
N ASP A 221 4.65 3.53 -2.25
CA ASP A 221 3.84 3.70 -3.44
C ASP A 221 2.54 4.40 -3.01
N PRO A 222 2.16 5.53 -3.64
CA PRO A 222 0.86 6.15 -3.41
C PRO A 222 -0.32 5.32 -3.96
N PHE A 223 -0.06 4.41 -4.89
CA PHE A 223 -1.07 3.59 -5.58
C PHE A 223 -1.02 2.12 -5.17
N HIS A 224 0.07 1.65 -4.57
CA HIS A 224 0.19 0.31 -3.99
C HIS A 224 0.14 0.39 -2.47
N THR A 225 -0.91 -0.20 -1.92
CA THR A 225 -1.18 -0.23 -0.47
C THR A 225 -0.73 -1.58 0.11
N ALA A 226 -0.60 -1.69 1.42
CA ALA A 226 -0.33 -3.01 2.01
C ALA A 226 -1.52 -3.98 1.83
N LEU A 227 -2.72 -3.51 1.47
CA LEU A 227 -3.79 -4.41 1.00
C LEU A 227 -3.35 -5.17 -0.25
N ASP A 228 -2.62 -4.54 -1.17
CA ASP A 228 -2.08 -5.19 -2.36
C ASP A 228 -1.01 -6.24 -2.01
N GLU A 229 -0.17 -5.96 -1.01
CA GLU A 229 0.79 -6.94 -0.47
C GLU A 229 0.07 -8.12 0.20
N HIS A 230 -0.99 -7.84 0.95
CA HIS A 230 -1.82 -8.86 1.60
C HIS A 230 -2.62 -9.70 0.62
N LEU A 231 -3.09 -9.13 -0.50
CA LEU A 231 -3.79 -9.85 -1.56
C LEU A 231 -2.93 -10.95 -2.20
N ALA A 232 -1.59 -10.84 -2.15
CA ALA A 232 -0.70 -11.91 -2.59
C ALA A 232 -0.66 -13.12 -1.63
N ALA A 233 -1.08 -12.93 -0.37
CA ALA A 233 -1.02 -13.94 0.69
C ALA A 233 -2.39 -14.25 1.33
N GLY A 234 -3.47 -13.66 0.79
CA GLY A 234 -4.84 -13.77 1.28
C GLY A 234 -5.82 -13.64 0.12
N ALA A 235 -7.07 -13.32 0.43
CA ALA A 235 -8.12 -13.18 -0.56
C ALA A 235 -9.16 -12.15 -0.13
N LEU A 236 -9.68 -11.40 -1.10
CA LEU A 236 -10.95 -10.69 -0.96
C LEU A 236 -12.06 -11.64 -1.42
N LEU A 237 -13.09 -11.79 -0.60
CA LEU A 237 -14.25 -12.65 -0.85
C LEU A 237 -15.52 -11.83 -0.73
N ARG A 238 -16.53 -12.14 -1.55
CA ARG A 238 -17.84 -11.51 -1.44
C ARG A 238 -18.61 -12.08 -0.26
N LEU A 239 -19.15 -11.19 0.55
CA LEU A 239 -19.97 -11.50 1.72
C LEU A 239 -21.01 -10.40 1.87
N LYS A 240 -22.29 -10.76 1.88
CA LYS A 240 -23.39 -9.79 1.97
C LYS A 240 -23.14 -8.80 3.13
N ALA A 241 -23.49 -7.53 2.92
CA ALA A 241 -23.41 -6.56 4.01
C ALA A 241 -24.30 -6.99 5.19
N GLY A 242 -23.77 -6.90 6.41
CA GLY A 242 -24.42 -7.37 7.62
C GLY A 242 -23.47 -7.47 8.80
N VAL A 243 -24.03 -7.87 9.94
CA VAL A 243 -23.27 -8.25 11.13
C VAL A 243 -23.28 -9.76 11.21
N TYR A 244 -22.10 -10.36 11.42
CA TYR A 244 -21.90 -11.79 11.42
C TYR A 244 -21.35 -12.25 12.76
N ALA A 245 -21.92 -13.32 13.28
CA ALA A 245 -21.30 -14.14 14.31
C ALA A 245 -20.29 -15.05 13.61
N VAL A 246 -19.04 -14.96 14.04
CA VAL A 246 -17.94 -15.75 13.51
C VAL A 246 -17.61 -16.86 14.49
N HIS A 247 -17.72 -18.09 14.03
CA HIS A 247 -17.37 -19.29 14.78
C HIS A 247 -16.16 -19.94 14.15
N ALA A 248 -15.07 -20.10 14.90
CA ALA A 248 -13.84 -20.71 14.38
C ALA A 248 -13.38 -21.91 15.21
N HIS A 249 -12.89 -22.95 14.54
CA HIS A 249 -12.27 -24.14 15.15
C HIS A 249 -11.17 -24.71 14.24
N LEU A 250 -10.22 -25.47 14.81
CA LEU A 250 -9.24 -26.22 14.02
C LEU A 250 -9.80 -27.60 13.69
N ALA A 251 -9.80 -27.93 12.40
CA ALA A 251 -10.13 -29.25 11.90
C ALA A 251 -9.05 -30.28 12.26
N ALA A 252 -9.40 -31.57 12.13
CA ALA A 252 -8.50 -32.68 12.45
C ALA A 252 -7.21 -32.68 11.60
N ASP A 253 -7.31 -32.19 10.36
CA ASP A 253 -6.19 -32.02 9.41
C ASP A 253 -5.30 -30.80 9.70
N GLY A 254 -5.65 -29.99 10.72
CA GLY A 254 -4.93 -28.78 11.08
C GLY A 254 -5.40 -27.52 10.34
N GLY A 255 -6.38 -27.62 9.44
CA GLY A 255 -7.01 -26.47 8.79
C GLY A 255 -7.86 -25.64 9.76
N LEU A 256 -8.07 -24.37 9.44
CA LEU A 256 -8.97 -23.47 10.17
C LEU A 256 -10.34 -23.43 9.48
N GLU A 257 -11.37 -23.87 10.20
CA GLU A 257 -12.75 -23.82 9.74
C GLU A 257 -13.42 -22.58 10.35
N VAL A 258 -13.92 -21.68 9.50
CA VAL A 258 -14.57 -20.42 9.89
C VAL A 258 -16.01 -20.41 9.38
N HIS A 259 -16.96 -20.41 10.32
CA HIS A 259 -18.39 -20.36 10.04
C HIS A 259 -18.93 -18.95 10.30
N LEU A 260 -19.57 -18.37 9.29
CA LEU A 260 -20.16 -17.04 9.32
C LEU A 260 -21.67 -17.15 9.27
N SER A 261 -22.34 -16.75 10.35
CA SER A 261 -23.80 -16.72 10.43
C SER A 261 -24.30 -15.29 10.68
N PRO A 262 -25.43 -14.86 10.08
CA PRO A 262 -26.01 -13.56 10.41
C PRO A 262 -26.26 -13.41 11.91
N ASP A 263 -25.84 -12.29 12.49
CA ASP A 263 -26.00 -11.96 13.91
C ASP A 263 -26.94 -10.76 14.06
N PRO A 264 -28.27 -10.97 14.07
CA PRO A 264 -29.25 -9.89 14.11
C PRO A 264 -29.32 -9.17 15.47
N GLU A 265 -28.69 -9.71 16.52
CA GLU A 265 -28.77 -9.14 17.87
C GLU A 265 -27.43 -8.54 18.36
N PRO A 266 -27.33 -7.21 18.52
CA PRO A 266 -26.10 -6.58 18.98
C PRO A 266 -25.81 -6.76 20.50
N LYS A 267 -26.70 -7.42 21.26
CA LYS A 267 -26.79 -7.29 22.72
C LYS A 267 -25.92 -8.22 23.56
N ALA A 268 -25.43 -9.35 23.03
CA ALA A 268 -24.56 -10.22 23.80
C ALA A 268 -23.15 -9.63 23.90
N ALA A 269 -22.59 -9.58 25.12
CA ALA A 269 -21.21 -9.16 25.33
C ALA A 269 -20.28 -10.04 24.48
N LEU A 270 -19.51 -9.41 23.61
CA LEU A 270 -18.44 -10.09 22.89
C LEU A 270 -17.41 -10.54 23.90
N ASP A 271 -16.97 -11.79 23.80
CA ASP A 271 -15.82 -12.24 24.56
C ASP A 271 -14.55 -11.60 23.96
N VAL A 272 -14.17 -10.44 24.50
CA VAL A 272 -12.99 -9.67 24.07
C VAL A 272 -11.70 -10.41 24.43
N SER A 273 -11.75 -11.34 25.38
CA SER A 273 -10.63 -12.24 25.68
C SER A 273 -10.45 -13.29 24.57
N ALA A 274 -11.51 -13.65 23.84
CA ALA A 274 -11.47 -14.62 22.75
C ALA A 274 -10.84 -14.08 21.45
N SER A 275 -10.80 -12.76 21.27
CA SER A 275 -10.18 -12.05 20.14
C SER A 275 -8.69 -11.70 20.34
N THR A 276 -8.15 -12.04 21.52
CA THR A 276 -6.81 -11.66 21.94
C THR A 276 -5.96 -12.90 22.18
N LEU A 277 -5.20 -13.33 21.15
CA LEU A 277 -4.09 -14.31 21.21
C LEU A 277 -4.44 -15.72 21.66
N ALA A 278 -5.68 -15.99 22.04
CA ALA A 278 -6.07 -17.28 22.54
C ALA A 278 -6.29 -18.26 21.37
N GLN A 279 -5.60 -19.40 21.42
CA GLN A 279 -5.53 -20.40 20.35
C GLN A 279 -6.90 -20.96 19.98
N VAL A 280 -7.22 -21.03 18.68
CA VAL A 280 -8.44 -21.68 18.19
C VAL A 280 -8.52 -23.12 18.74
N PRO A 281 -9.63 -23.54 19.36
CA PRO A 281 -9.77 -24.88 19.93
C PRO A 281 -9.71 -25.93 18.83
N ARG A 282 -9.16 -27.10 19.16
CA ARG A 282 -9.10 -28.26 18.26
C ARG A 282 -10.39 -29.06 18.37
N ALA A 283 -10.92 -29.50 17.22
CA ALA A 283 -11.96 -30.53 17.22
C ALA A 283 -11.36 -31.84 17.76
N GLU A 284 -12.08 -32.51 18.67
CA GLU A 284 -11.73 -33.84 19.18
C GLU A 284 -11.98 -34.93 18.13
#